data_AF-A0A1A8E3T4-F1
#
_entry.id   AF-A0A1A8E3T4-F1
#
_cell.length_a   1.000
_cell.length_b   1.000
_cell.length_c   1.000
_cell.angle_alpha   90.00
_cell.angle_beta   90.00
_cell.angle_gamma   90.00
#
_symmetry.space_group_name_H-M   'P 1'
#
loop_
_entity.id
_entity.type
_entity.pdbx_description
1 polymer ?
#
loop_
_entity_poly.entity_id
_entity_poly.type
_entity_poly.pdbx_seq_one_letter_code
_entity_poly.pdbx_strand_id
1 'polypeptide(L)'
;ERVSLGQGIQMESLFFRAVLHVLLRDHYSSYKSEKRVGNVYSKTKSFVDYVRRALRRLELDDSKLSDGEIQSYQDAYRARMEEMHAFNMLKVTLAPCIEGLILLDRLCYLKEQDGVSSALVQLFNPLLSPRCYALIGLKSHANATS
;
A
#
# COMPACT_ATOMS: atom_id res chain seq x y z
N GLU A 1 10.33 8.31 -1.45
CA GLU A 1 10.58 8.97 -0.16
C GLU A 1 10.75 7.96 0.97
N ARG A 2 9.97 6.87 1.04
CA ARG A 2 10.06 5.88 2.14
C ARG A 2 11.17 4.83 2.02
N VAL A 3 11.62 4.47 0.81
CA VAL A 3 12.70 3.46 0.67
C VAL A 3 14.09 4.09 0.86
N SER A 4 14.20 5.39 0.60
CA SER A 4 15.44 6.17 0.55
C SER A 4 15.96 6.63 1.92
N LEU A 5 15.07 6.71 2.93
CA LEU A 5 15.37 7.30 4.24
C LEU A 5 15.51 6.27 5.36
N GLY A 6 15.63 4.97 5.05
CA GLY A 6 15.75 3.91 6.07
C GLY A 6 14.50 3.70 6.93
N GLN A 7 13.46 4.53 6.78
CA GLN A 7 12.12 4.26 7.30
C GLN A 7 11.42 3.29 6.34
N GLY A 8 11.90 2.04 6.34
CA GLY A 8 11.25 0.94 5.68
C GLY A 8 9.76 0.90 6.01
N ILE A 9 9.00 0.19 5.18
CA ILE A 9 7.63 -0.18 5.53
C ILE A 9 7.66 -0.67 6.98
N GLN A 10 6.90 -0.03 7.87
CA GLN A 10 6.76 -0.51 9.24
C GLN A 10 6.02 -1.84 9.17
N MET A 11 6.78 -2.92 8.97
CA MET A 11 6.27 -4.26 8.72
C MET A 11 5.39 -4.71 9.87
N GLU A 12 5.76 -4.36 11.09
CA GLU A 12 4.96 -4.55 12.28
C GLU A 12 3.60 -3.82 12.22
N SER A 13 3.55 -2.60 11.67
CA SER A 13 2.27 -1.90 11.43
C SER A 13 1.38 -2.65 10.45
N LEU A 14 1.95 -3.14 9.35
CA LEU A 14 1.18 -3.92 8.39
C LEU A 14 0.75 -5.28 8.97
N PHE A 15 1.60 -5.90 9.78
CA PHE A 15 1.30 -7.12 10.50
C PHE A 15 0.13 -6.91 11.45
N PHE A 16 0.15 -5.86 12.28
CA PHE A 16 -0.95 -5.51 13.18
C PHE A 16 -2.26 -5.29 12.40
N ARG A 17 -2.20 -4.65 11.23
CA ARG A 17 -3.37 -4.50 10.34
C ARG A 17 -3.88 -5.84 9.83
N ALA A 18 -2.99 -6.75 9.41
CA ALA A 18 -3.36 -8.06 8.90
C ALA A 18 -4.02 -8.93 9.99
N VAL A 19 -3.42 -8.98 11.18
CA VAL A 19 -3.96 -9.74 12.31
C VAL A 19 -5.29 -9.14 12.79
N LEU A 20 -5.41 -7.80 12.82
CA LEU A 20 -6.69 -7.14 13.10
C LEU A 20 -7.77 -7.56 12.10
N HIS A 21 -7.47 -7.67 10.81
CA HIS A 21 -8.45 -8.12 9.82
C HIS A 21 -8.95 -9.53 10.09
N VAL A 22 -8.06 -10.45 10.52
CA VAL A 22 -8.45 -11.81 10.91
C VAL A 22 -9.39 -11.76 12.13
N LEU A 23 -8.99 -11.04 13.18
CA LEU A 23 -9.80 -10.86 14.38
C LEU A 23 -11.19 -10.25 14.08
N LEU A 24 -11.26 -9.24 13.21
CA LEU A 24 -12.52 -8.62 12.77
C LEU A 24 -13.41 -9.61 12.01
N ARG A 25 -12.82 -10.44 11.15
CA ARG A 25 -13.55 -11.47 10.42
C ARG A 25 -14.17 -12.48 11.38
N ASP A 26 -13.40 -12.93 12.35
CA ASP A 26 -13.75 -14.05 13.22
C ASP A 26 -14.76 -13.63 14.31
N HIS A 27 -14.67 -12.39 14.83
CA HIS A 27 -15.52 -11.95 15.95
C HIS A 27 -16.54 -10.84 15.61
N TYR A 28 -16.42 -10.17 14.46
CA TYR A 28 -17.27 -9.04 14.07
C TYR A 28 -17.90 -9.22 12.69
N SER A 29 -18.21 -10.48 12.33
CA SER A 29 -19.03 -10.86 11.17
C SER A 29 -18.57 -10.23 9.85
N SER A 30 -17.27 -10.27 9.57
CA SER A 30 -16.67 -9.71 8.34
C SER A 30 -17.13 -8.28 8.06
N TYR A 31 -16.85 -7.39 9.01
CA TYR A 31 -17.16 -5.96 8.98
C TYR A 31 -16.77 -5.30 7.63
N LYS A 32 -17.75 -5.14 6.73
CA LYS A 32 -17.66 -4.27 5.56
C LYS A 32 -18.08 -2.88 6.00
N SER A 33 -17.11 -2.03 6.30
CA SER A 33 -17.36 -0.66 6.67
C SER A 33 -16.55 0.30 5.85
N GLU A 34 -17.15 1.43 5.55
CA GLU A 34 -16.49 2.57 4.95
C GLU A 34 -15.53 3.27 5.94
N LYS A 35 -15.63 2.95 7.24
CA LYS A 35 -14.80 3.52 8.29
C LYS A 35 -13.37 2.98 8.20
N ARG A 36 -12.41 3.90 8.33
CA ARG A 36 -10.98 3.60 8.22
C ARG A 36 -10.30 3.72 9.57
N VAL A 37 -9.53 2.69 9.95
CA VAL A 37 -8.66 2.73 11.13
C VAL A 37 -7.65 3.88 11.05
N GLY A 38 -7.12 4.20 9.86
CA GLY A 38 -6.12 5.26 9.69
C GLY A 38 -4.77 4.92 10.33
N ASN A 39 -3.96 5.95 10.65
CA ASN A 39 -2.65 5.80 11.29
C ASN A 39 -2.76 5.66 12.82
N VAL A 40 -3.33 4.54 13.29
CA VAL A 40 -3.43 4.22 14.73
C VAL A 40 -2.09 3.74 15.28
N TYR A 41 -1.31 3.05 14.46
CA TYR A 41 -0.07 2.39 14.86
C TYR A 41 0.95 3.34 15.50
N SER A 42 1.10 4.56 14.99
CA SER A 42 2.09 5.51 15.52
C SER A 42 1.80 5.97 16.96
N LYS A 43 0.63 5.64 17.52
CA LYS A 43 0.20 6.02 18.87
C LYS A 43 0.03 4.82 19.81
N THR A 44 0.39 3.61 19.37
CA THR A 44 0.15 2.37 20.12
C THR A 44 1.41 1.83 20.76
N LYS A 45 1.26 1.25 21.95
CA LYS A 45 2.37 0.63 22.70
C LYS A 45 2.46 -0.89 22.57
N SER A 46 1.36 -1.53 22.16
CA SER A 46 1.24 -2.98 22.03
C SER A 46 0.17 -3.35 20.99
N PHE A 47 0.11 -4.62 20.59
CA PHE A 47 -0.95 -5.11 19.72
C PHE A 47 -2.33 -4.98 20.37
N VAL A 48 -2.45 -5.28 21.66
CA VAL A 48 -3.69 -5.11 22.42
C VAL A 48 -4.18 -3.66 22.36
N ASP A 49 -3.33 -2.68 22.68
CA ASP A 49 -3.68 -1.26 22.59
C ASP A 49 -4.05 -0.85 21.16
N TYR A 50 -3.36 -1.40 20.16
CA TYR A 50 -3.68 -1.20 18.75
C TYR A 50 -5.08 -1.68 18.39
N VAL A 51 -5.45 -2.90 18.78
CA VAL A 51 -6.79 -3.47 18.52
C VAL A 51 -7.86 -2.66 19.23
N ARG A 52 -7.69 -2.33 20.51
CA ARG A 52 -8.68 -1.51 21.27
C ARG A 52 -8.92 -0.17 20.58
N ARG A 53 -7.86 0.54 20.19
CA ARG A 53 -7.99 1.82 19.46
C ARG A 53 -8.62 1.66 18.09
N ALA A 54 -8.29 0.58 17.37
CA ALA A 54 -8.88 0.30 16.07
C ALA A 54 -10.38 0.01 16.18
N LEU A 55 -10.80 -0.83 17.14
CA LEU A 55 -12.20 -1.14 17.41
C LEU A 55 -13.00 0.13 17.74
N ARG A 56 -12.48 1.00 18.62
CA ARG A 56 -13.11 2.30 18.92
C ARG A 56 -13.27 3.18 17.69
N ARG A 57 -12.29 3.21 16.78
CA ARG A 57 -12.39 3.97 15.51
C ARG A 57 -13.39 3.38 14.52
N LEU A 58 -13.60 2.08 14.58
CA LEU A 58 -14.61 1.39 13.78
C LEU A 58 -15.99 1.41 14.47
N GLU A 59 -16.09 2.01 15.66
CA GLU A 59 -17.30 2.01 16.50
C GLU A 59 -17.82 0.59 16.76
N LEU A 60 -16.88 -0.33 17.00
CA LEU A 60 -17.16 -1.71 17.40
C LEU A 60 -16.98 -1.83 18.91
N ASP A 61 -17.71 -2.78 19.51
CA ASP A 61 -17.60 -3.09 20.93
C ASP A 61 -16.19 -3.58 21.27
N ASP A 62 -15.39 -2.69 21.88
CA ASP A 62 -14.03 -2.99 22.30
C ASP A 62 -13.96 -3.65 23.68
N SER A 63 -15.08 -4.12 24.25
CA SER A 63 -15.13 -4.92 25.49
C SER A 63 -15.39 -6.41 25.25
N LYS A 64 -15.88 -6.76 24.05
CA LYS A 64 -16.27 -8.12 23.66
C LYS A 64 -15.17 -9.18 23.79
N LEU A 65 -13.91 -8.79 23.58
CA LEU A 65 -12.74 -9.67 23.66
C LEU A 65 -11.90 -9.31 24.88
N SER A 66 -11.36 -10.29 25.58
CA SER A 66 -10.35 -10.07 26.62
C SER A 66 -8.98 -9.71 26.02
N ASP A 67 -8.10 -9.11 26.82
CA ASP A 67 -6.73 -8.81 26.38
C ASP A 67 -5.94 -10.09 26.03
N GLY A 68 -6.19 -11.20 26.74
CA GLY A 68 -5.58 -12.50 26.47
C GLY A 68 -6.01 -13.08 25.12
N GLU A 69 -7.30 -12.99 24.78
CA GLU A 69 -7.78 -13.39 23.45
C GLU A 69 -7.13 -12.57 22.35
N ILE A 70 -7.07 -11.24 22.50
CA ILE A 70 -6.40 -10.37 21.52
C ILE A 70 -4.92 -10.74 21.37
N GLN A 71 -4.21 -10.95 22.48
CA GLN A 71 -2.79 -11.31 22.45
C GLN A 71 -2.54 -12.66 21.77
N SER A 72 -3.43 -13.64 21.97
CA SER A 72 -3.33 -14.95 21.32
C SER A 72 -3.33 -14.89 19.80
N TYR A 73 -4.04 -13.93 19.19
CA TYR A 73 -3.99 -13.71 17.75
C TYR A 73 -2.60 -13.23 17.30
N GLN A 74 -1.97 -12.31 18.04
CA GLN A 74 -0.60 -11.88 17.71
C GLN A 74 0.38 -13.05 17.76
N ASP A 75 0.27 -13.87 18.80
CA ASP A 75 1.20 -14.99 19.02
C ASP A 75 0.98 -16.11 17.99
N ALA A 76 -0.27 -16.46 17.68
CA ALA A 76 -0.62 -17.45 16.66
C ALA A 76 -0.08 -17.09 15.27
N TYR A 77 -0.06 -15.79 14.93
CA TYR A 77 0.38 -15.32 13.61
C TYR A 77 1.83 -14.82 13.57
N ARG A 78 2.55 -14.76 14.70
CA ARG A 78 3.91 -14.22 14.80
C ARG A 78 4.87 -14.84 13.80
N ALA A 79 4.81 -16.16 13.60
CA ALA A 79 5.69 -16.88 12.67
C ALA A 79 5.53 -16.42 11.22
N ARG A 80 4.35 -15.91 10.85
CA ARG A 80 4.07 -15.41 9.48
C ARG A 80 4.69 -14.05 9.20
N MET A 81 5.30 -13.41 10.20
CA MET A 81 6.01 -12.15 10.00
C MET A 81 7.14 -12.32 8.96
N GLU A 82 7.86 -13.45 9.00
CA GLU A 82 8.93 -13.76 8.05
C GLU A 82 8.40 -13.93 6.62
N GLU A 83 7.26 -14.63 6.44
CA GLU A 83 6.58 -14.75 5.14
C GLU A 83 6.24 -13.37 4.58
N MET A 84 5.77 -12.47 5.44
CA MET A 84 5.41 -11.10 5.04
C MET A 84 6.64 -10.29 4.64
N HIS A 85 7.78 -10.47 5.33
CA HIS A 85 9.06 -9.87 4.94
C HIS A 85 9.50 -10.36 3.56
N ALA A 86 9.49 -11.67 3.33
CA ALA A 86 9.84 -12.27 2.04
C ALA A 86 8.93 -11.75 0.93
N PHE A 87 7.61 -11.74 1.15
CA PHE A 87 6.65 -11.19 0.20
C PHE A 87 6.90 -9.70 -0.08
N ASN A 88 7.18 -8.91 0.95
CA ASN A 88 7.44 -7.49 0.77
C ASN A 88 8.72 -7.24 -0.04
N MET A 89 9.77 -8.06 0.16
CA MET A 89 10.98 -8.01 -0.67
C MET A 89 10.66 -8.35 -2.13
N LEU A 90 9.94 -9.44 -2.38
CA LEU A 90 9.52 -9.81 -3.73
C LEU A 90 8.71 -8.68 -4.40
N LYS A 91 7.75 -8.10 -3.67
CA LYS A 91 6.93 -6.97 -4.15
C LYS A 91 7.78 -5.75 -4.50
N VAL A 92 8.72 -5.37 -3.63
CA VAL A 92 9.59 -4.20 -3.88
C VAL A 92 10.53 -4.45 -5.05
N THR A 93 11.04 -5.67 -5.21
CA THR A 93 11.91 -6.04 -6.33
C THR A 93 11.16 -6.06 -7.66
N LEU A 94 9.92 -6.57 -7.68
CA LEU A 94 9.13 -6.67 -8.93
C LEU A 94 8.44 -5.37 -9.32
N ALA A 95 8.13 -4.48 -8.37
CA ALA A 95 7.38 -3.26 -8.64
C ALA A 95 8.00 -2.39 -9.76
N PRO A 96 9.32 -2.12 -9.81
CA PRO A 96 9.92 -1.34 -10.89
C PRO A 96 9.79 -2.01 -12.27
N CYS A 97 9.87 -3.34 -12.34
CA CYS A 97 9.71 -4.07 -13.60
C CYS A 97 8.27 -3.96 -14.12
N ILE A 98 7.28 -4.12 -13.23
CA ILE A 98 5.87 -3.99 -13.58
C ILE A 98 5.55 -2.54 -13.98
N GLU A 99 6.06 -1.56 -13.24
CA GLU A 99 5.91 -0.13 -13.57
C GLU A 99 6.53 0.19 -14.94
N GLY A 100 7.76 -0.26 -15.20
CA GLY A 100 8.43 -0.09 -16.49
C GLY A 100 7.65 -0.72 -17.64
N LEU A 101 7.14 -1.95 -17.47
CA LEU A 101 6.33 -2.63 -18.48
C LEU A 101 5.07 -1.82 -18.84
N ILE A 102 4.34 -1.34 -17.83
CA ILE A 102 3.12 -0.52 -18.04
C ILE A 102 3.48 0.80 -18.74
N LEU A 103 4.56 1.46 -18.34
CA LEU A 103 4.98 2.73 -18.95
C LEU A 103 5.40 2.56 -20.41
N LEU A 104 6.11 1.48 -20.73
CA LEU A 104 6.53 1.18 -22.09
C LEU A 104 5.35 0.80 -22.98
N ASP A 105 4.41 -0.01 -22.49
CA ASP A 105 3.15 -0.33 -23.19
C ASP A 105 2.40 0.95 -23.59
N ARG A 106 2.22 1.88 -22.64
CA ARG A 106 1.55 3.16 -22.89
C ARG A 106 2.34 4.09 -23.82
N LEU A 107 3.67 4.05 -23.75
CA LEU A 107 4.50 4.80 -24.69
C LEU A 107 4.37 4.26 -26.12
N CYS A 108 4.37 2.94 -26.31
CA CYS A 108 4.15 2.32 -27.62
C CYS A 108 2.80 2.75 -28.20
N TYR A 109 1.72 2.64 -27.41
CA TYR A 109 0.39 3.09 -27.82
C TYR A 109 0.39 4.55 -28.30
N LEU A 110 1.05 5.47 -27.58
CA LEU A 110 1.11 6.88 -27.97
C LEU A 110 1.95 7.13 -29.22
N LYS A 111 3.01 6.33 -29.45
CA LYS A 111 3.82 6.41 -30.67
C LYS A 111 3.08 5.93 -31.93
N GLU A 112 2.07 5.09 -31.76
CA GLU A 112 1.21 4.62 -32.84
C GLU A 112 0.13 5.64 -33.24
N GLN A 113 -0.11 6.69 -32.43
CA GLN A 113 -1.13 7.69 -32.72
C GLN A 113 -0.62 8.77 -33.68
N ASP A 114 -1.40 9.03 -34.74
CA ASP A 114 -1.09 10.11 -35.68
C ASP A 114 -1.12 11.48 -35.02
N GLY A 115 -0.09 12.29 -35.31
CA GLY A 115 0.03 13.64 -34.80
C GLY A 115 0.34 13.74 -33.30
N VAL A 116 0.76 12.65 -32.65
CA VAL A 116 1.20 12.66 -31.24
C VAL A 116 2.70 12.41 -31.15
N SER A 117 3.43 13.37 -30.60
CA SER A 117 4.83 13.17 -30.17
C SER A 117 4.83 12.72 -28.71
N SER A 118 5.51 11.62 -28.38
CA SER A 118 5.52 11.08 -27.02
C SER A 118 6.90 10.69 -26.52
N ALA A 119 7.10 10.84 -25.21
CA ALA A 119 8.34 10.52 -24.53
C ALA A 119 8.10 10.09 -23.09
N LEU A 120 9.00 9.23 -22.58
CA LEU A 120 9.10 8.90 -21.17
C LEU A 120 10.24 9.73 -20.56
N VAL A 121 9.92 10.56 -19.57
CA VAL A 121 10.85 11.50 -18.95
C VAL A 121 11.05 11.14 -17.48
N GLN A 122 12.30 11.05 -17.05
CA GLN A 122 12.62 10.84 -15.64
C GLN A 122 12.56 12.19 -14.89
N LEU A 123 11.54 12.36 -14.04
CA LEU A 123 11.33 13.55 -13.22
C LEU A 123 12.17 13.57 -11.93
N PHE A 124 12.43 12.39 -11.36
CA PHE A 124 13.08 12.25 -10.05
C PHE A 124 14.18 11.20 -10.07
N ASN A 125 15.06 11.23 -9.08
CA ASN A 125 15.97 10.11 -8.84
C ASN A 125 15.12 8.88 -8.42
N PRO A 126 15.25 7.71 -9.08
CA PRO A 126 14.47 6.51 -8.76
C PRO A 126 14.70 6.04 -7.32
N LEU A 127 15.87 6.34 -6.75
CA LEU A 127 16.15 6.06 -5.34
C LEU A 127 15.35 6.98 -4.41
N LEU A 128 15.02 8.21 -4.84
CA LEU A 128 14.23 9.18 -4.06
C LEU A 128 12.73 8.93 -4.19
N SER A 129 12.24 8.49 -5.34
CA SER A 129 10.83 8.16 -5.54
C SER A 129 10.70 7.04 -6.56
N PRO A 130 10.00 5.93 -6.24
CA PRO A 130 9.72 4.90 -7.23
C PRO A 130 8.89 5.44 -8.41
N ARG A 131 8.00 6.40 -8.15
CA ARG A 131 7.29 7.17 -9.19
C ARG A 131 8.22 8.23 -9.77
N CYS A 132 9.22 7.82 -10.53
CA CYS A 132 10.24 8.72 -11.09
C CYS A 132 10.03 9.05 -12.56
N TYR A 133 9.18 8.33 -13.29
CA TYR A 133 8.94 8.56 -14.71
C TYR A 133 7.59 9.23 -14.97
N ALA A 134 7.55 10.09 -15.97
CA ALA A 134 6.34 10.68 -16.53
C ALA A 134 6.24 10.36 -18.02
N LEU A 135 5.06 9.93 -18.44
CA LEU A 135 4.72 9.76 -19.85
C LEU A 135 4.11 11.07 -20.37
N ILE A 136 4.76 11.68 -21.36
CA ILE A 136 4.33 12.95 -21.96
C ILE A 136 3.90 12.67 -23.39
N GLY A 137 2.73 13.18 -23.78
CA GLY A 137 2.23 13.18 -25.16
C GLY A 137 1.83 14.59 -25.58
N LEU A 138 2.35 15.05 -26.71
CA LEU A 138 2.05 16.33 -27.34
C LEU A 138 1.29 16.07 -28.63
N LYS A 139 0.01 16.44 -28.66
CA LYS A 139 -0.82 16.36 -29.86
C LYS A 139 -0.63 17.63 -30.68
N SER A 140 -0.20 17.49 -31.93
CA SER A 140 -0.17 18.61 -32.86
C SER A 140 -1.61 18.97 -33.25
N HIS A 141 -2.04 20.18 -32.89
CA HIS A 141 -3.23 20.77 -33.49
C HIS A 141 -2.80 21.38 -34.83
N ALA A 142 -3.00 20.64 -35.91
CA ALA A 142 -3.07 21.28 -37.21
C ALA A 142 -4.25 22.27 -37.14
N ASN A 143 -3.98 23.56 -37.31
CA ASN A 143 -5.02 24.59 -37.40
C ASN A 143 -6.09 24.11 -38.39
N ALA A 144 -7.33 23.96 -37.92
CA ALA A 144 -8.49 23.86 -38.77
C ALA A 144 -8.71 25.24 -39.41
N THR A 145 -7.87 25.59 -40.38
CA THR A 145 -8.13 26.68 -41.31
C THR A 145 -8.57 26.07 -42.62
N SER A 146 -9.88 26.08 -42.84
CA SER A 146 -10.52 26.11 -44.15
C SER A 146 -11.41 27.34 -44.18
#